data_AF-A0A9P3MJC5-F1
#
_entry.id   AF-A0A9P3MJC5-F1
#
_cell.length_a   1.000
_cell.length_b   1.000
_cell.length_c   1.000
_cell.angle_alpha   90.00
_cell.angle_beta   90.00
_cell.angle_gamma   90.00
#
_symmetry.space_group_name_H-M   'P 1'
#
loop_
_entity.id
_entity.type
_entity.pdbx_description
1 polymer ?
#
loop_
_entity_poly.entity_id
_entity_poly.type
_entity_poly.pdbx_seq_one_letter_code
_entity_poly.pdbx_strand_id
1 'polypeptide(L)'
;LSQQGSRKCVVGLLLFLALSSPPYAPLPLVSIQASSFSGLGTLVAPPTAAAAATAAEESAPTAAPDLSATPPARRSASPRVVLPPPPYLRPGEVAAERAAFEGRVDRAVRALEEGRRAQGEGRWADALALYTEVQESYPDLALSVYGKVGRALMEYEVGDVRTAITRLRVLSVEFKGYPEVHAALAAALYVEGGAAAAERQFTVATLLDQRYSDLAWLAAERHWPPTLLLHMKRFLLLQ
;
A
#
# COMPACT_ATOMS: atom_id res chain seq x y z
N LEU A 1 -31.51 -47.34 46.02
CA LEU A 1 -31.46 -45.90 46.35
C LEU A 1 -31.20 -45.16 45.04
N SER A 2 -32.23 -44.87 44.24
CA SER A 2 -32.97 -43.58 44.23
C SER A 2 -31.99 -42.42 44.01
N GLN A 3 -31.99 -41.69 42.89
CA GLN A 3 -33.06 -40.93 42.23
C GLN A 3 -32.76 -40.78 40.71
N GLN A 4 -33.69 -40.81 39.74
CA GLN A 4 -34.88 -39.95 39.50
C GLN A 4 -34.50 -38.49 39.17
N GLY A 5 -34.84 -37.84 38.05
CA GLY A 5 -35.57 -38.15 36.82
C GLY A 5 -35.04 -37.23 35.68
N SER A 6 -35.04 -37.58 34.40
CA SER A 6 -36.16 -37.87 33.49
C SER A 6 -37.14 -36.71 33.32
N ARG A 7 -37.06 -36.00 32.18
CA ARG A 7 -38.14 -35.75 31.20
C ARG A 7 -37.58 -34.93 30.02
N LYS A 8 -37.44 -35.50 28.81
CA LYS A 8 -38.43 -35.58 27.70
C LYS A 8 -38.53 -34.24 26.94
N CYS A 9 -38.59 -34.10 25.61
CA CYS A 9 -38.78 -34.95 24.43
C CYS A 9 -38.30 -34.07 23.22
N VAL A 10 -37.57 -34.57 22.22
CA VAL A 10 -38.01 -35.27 20.99
C VAL A 10 -38.83 -34.39 20.02
N VAL A 11 -38.51 -34.53 18.72
CA VAL A 11 -39.13 -33.98 17.50
C VAL A 11 -38.65 -32.57 17.14
N GLY A 12 -38.02 -32.27 16.00
CA GLY A 12 -37.92 -32.93 14.70
C GLY A 12 -38.37 -31.94 13.62
N LEU A 13 -37.53 -31.64 12.61
CA LEU A 13 -37.96 -31.40 11.22
C LEU A 13 -36.76 -31.15 10.30
N LEU A 14 -36.57 -32.07 9.36
CA LEU A 14 -36.03 -31.81 8.02
C LEU A 14 -37.10 -31.06 7.22
N LEU A 15 -36.78 -29.93 6.57
CA LEU A 15 -37.17 -29.63 5.18
C LEU A 15 -36.72 -28.21 4.73
N PHE A 16 -36.06 -28.17 3.58
CA PHE A 16 -36.32 -27.29 2.42
C PHE A 16 -36.55 -25.77 2.59
N LEU A 17 -35.72 -24.99 1.89
CA LEU A 17 -36.03 -23.88 0.95
C LEU A 17 -34.67 -23.19 0.65
N ALA A 18 -34.03 -23.29 -0.52
CA ALA A 18 -34.44 -22.98 -1.88
C ALA A 18 -34.98 -21.53 -2.02
N LEU A 19 -34.17 -20.71 -2.71
CA LEU A 19 -34.45 -19.38 -3.30
C LEU A 19 -34.81 -18.21 -2.36
N SER A 20 -33.96 -17.18 -2.38
CA SER A 20 -34.38 -15.85 -2.87
C SER A 20 -33.17 -14.92 -3.03
N SER A 21 -32.57 -14.92 -4.22
CA SER A 21 -31.83 -13.77 -4.72
C SER A 21 -32.75 -12.55 -4.72
N PRO A 22 -32.32 -11.35 -4.28
CA PRO A 22 -33.09 -10.15 -4.52
C PRO A 22 -32.96 -9.73 -6.00
N PRO A 23 -34.07 -9.39 -6.68
CA PRO A 23 -34.01 -8.82 -8.02
C PRO A 23 -33.62 -7.35 -7.94
N TYR A 24 -32.43 -6.98 -8.42
CA TYR A 24 -32.10 -5.57 -8.61
C TYR A 24 -32.71 -5.11 -9.93
N ALA A 25 -33.73 -4.25 -9.83
CA ALA A 25 -34.43 -3.66 -10.95
C ALA A 25 -33.51 -2.71 -11.76
N PRO A 26 -33.64 -2.66 -13.10
CA PRO A 26 -32.87 -1.75 -13.95
C PRO A 26 -33.47 -0.34 -13.94
N LEU A 27 -32.64 0.68 -13.73
CA LEU A 27 -32.98 2.09 -13.94
C LEU A 27 -32.56 2.57 -15.34
N PRO A 28 -33.25 3.58 -15.90
CA PRO A 28 -33.42 3.73 -17.34
C PRO A 28 -32.23 4.35 -18.08
N LEU A 29 -32.08 3.90 -19.33
CA LEU A 29 -31.27 4.45 -20.39
C LEU A 29 -31.50 5.97 -20.54
N VAL A 30 -30.49 6.76 -20.21
CA VAL A 30 -30.38 8.14 -20.70
C VAL A 30 -29.60 8.08 -22.01
N SER A 31 -30.34 8.33 -23.08
CA SER A 31 -29.86 8.51 -24.44
C SER A 31 -29.03 9.80 -24.50
N ILE A 32 -27.72 9.70 -24.73
CA ILE A 32 -26.89 10.86 -25.10
C ILE A 32 -26.51 10.68 -26.56
N GLN A 33 -27.00 11.62 -27.37
CA GLN A 33 -26.73 11.68 -28.79
C GLN A 33 -25.25 11.89 -29.09
N ALA A 34 -24.79 11.20 -30.12
CA ALA A 34 -23.54 11.45 -30.80
C ALA A 34 -23.48 12.90 -31.32
N SER A 35 -22.37 13.58 -31.05
CA SER A 35 -21.96 14.74 -31.83
C SER A 35 -20.57 14.45 -32.38
N SER A 36 -20.54 14.28 -33.70
CA SER A 36 -19.34 14.16 -34.52
C SER A 36 -18.41 15.34 -34.31
N PHE A 37 -17.11 15.07 -34.12
CA PHE A 37 -16.08 16.06 -34.38
C PHE A 37 -15.03 15.43 -35.29
N SER A 38 -15.10 15.81 -36.56
CA SER A 38 -14.05 15.56 -37.55
C SER A 38 -12.91 16.55 -37.32
N GLY A 39 -11.68 16.06 -37.27
CA GLY A 39 -10.48 16.89 -37.19
C GLY A 39 -9.24 16.06 -37.48
N LEU A 40 -8.89 15.99 -38.75
CA LEU A 40 -7.68 15.37 -39.30
C LEU A 40 -6.40 16.02 -38.74
N GLY A 41 -5.38 15.21 -38.46
CA GLY A 41 -4.08 15.68 -37.97
C GLY A 41 -2.99 14.61 -37.92
N THR A 42 -2.57 14.17 -39.10
CA THR A 42 -1.30 13.54 -39.52
C THR A 42 -0.24 13.14 -38.48
N LEU A 43 -0.14 11.83 -38.26
CA LEU A 43 1.04 10.93 -38.34
C LEU A 43 2.45 11.57 -38.45
N VAL A 44 3.29 11.48 -37.40
CA VAL A 44 4.76 11.32 -37.51
C VAL A 44 5.31 10.58 -36.28
N ALA A 45 5.99 9.47 -36.51
CA ALA A 45 6.96 8.83 -35.61
C ALA A 45 8.17 8.39 -36.47
N PRO A 46 9.25 7.86 -35.87
CA PRO A 46 10.33 8.53 -35.15
C PRO A 46 11.63 8.50 -35.99
N PRO A 47 12.80 8.92 -35.44
CA PRO A 47 14.05 8.37 -35.92
C PRO A 47 14.83 7.62 -34.82
N THR A 48 15.12 6.37 -35.14
CA THR A 48 16.22 5.54 -34.66
C THR A 48 17.55 6.12 -35.17
N ALA A 49 18.59 6.15 -34.33
CA ALA A 49 19.97 6.26 -34.79
C ALA A 49 20.89 5.39 -33.92
N ALA A 50 21.65 4.56 -34.61
CA ALA A 50 22.60 3.59 -34.11
C ALA A 50 24.03 4.15 -34.10
N ALA A 51 24.88 3.45 -33.33
CA ALA A 51 26.31 3.21 -33.55
C ALA A 51 27.31 4.38 -33.52
N ALA A 52 28.31 4.25 -32.63
CA ALA A 52 29.73 4.27 -33.02
C ALA A 52 30.59 3.73 -31.86
N ALA A 53 31.16 2.54 -32.09
CA ALA A 53 32.34 2.06 -31.41
C ALA A 53 33.58 2.58 -32.16
N THR A 54 34.62 2.99 -31.42
CA THR A 54 35.99 3.02 -31.94
C THR A 54 36.94 2.56 -30.85
N ALA A 55 37.56 1.41 -31.12
CA ALA A 55 38.74 0.91 -30.45
C ALA A 55 39.98 1.72 -30.86
N ALA A 56 40.95 1.84 -29.96
CA ALA A 56 42.35 2.04 -30.30
C ALA A 56 43.20 1.32 -29.26
N GLU A 57 43.82 0.25 -29.73
CA GLU A 57 44.84 -0.59 -29.12
C GLU A 57 46.20 -0.05 -29.56
N GLU A 58 47.15 0.22 -28.67
CA GLU A 58 48.57 0.20 -29.06
C GLU A 58 49.51 -0.04 -27.87
N SER A 59 50.05 -1.27 -27.87
CA SER A 59 51.46 -1.64 -27.68
C SER A 59 52.22 -1.34 -26.39
N ALA A 60 52.67 -2.43 -25.77
CA ALA A 60 53.75 -2.48 -24.80
C ALA A 60 55.10 -2.13 -25.45
N PRO A 61 56.09 -1.68 -24.65
CA PRO A 61 57.28 -2.51 -24.57
C PRO A 61 57.82 -2.73 -23.16
N THR A 62 58.43 -3.90 -23.04
CA THR A 62 59.30 -4.44 -21.99
C THR A 62 60.32 -3.44 -21.42
N ALA A 63 60.31 -3.28 -20.10
CA ALA A 63 61.51 -3.02 -19.30
C ALA A 63 61.25 -3.49 -17.85
N ALA A 64 61.96 -4.52 -17.41
CA ALA A 64 62.06 -4.88 -16.00
C ALA A 64 62.78 -3.77 -15.23
N PRO A 65 62.38 -3.48 -13.99
CA PRO A 65 63.38 -3.52 -12.94
C PRO A 65 62.91 -4.15 -11.63
N ASP A 66 63.79 -5.02 -11.13
CA ASP A 66 64.27 -5.06 -9.75
C ASP A 66 63.28 -5.34 -8.61
N LEU A 67 63.31 -6.61 -8.17
CA LEU A 67 62.70 -7.11 -6.95
C LEU A 67 63.51 -6.62 -5.73
N SER A 68 63.34 -5.36 -5.35
CA SER A 68 63.65 -4.89 -3.98
C SER A 68 62.34 -4.60 -3.24
N ALA A 69 61.61 -5.68 -2.95
CA ALA A 69 60.43 -5.64 -2.09
C ALA A 69 60.86 -5.31 -0.65
N THR A 70 60.83 -4.01 -0.32
CA THR A 70 60.80 -3.56 1.07
C THR A 70 59.46 -4.03 1.68
N PRO A 71 59.44 -4.73 2.82
CA PRO A 71 58.18 -5.20 3.39
C PRO A 71 57.28 -4.01 3.74
N PRO A 72 55.99 -4.03 3.40
CA PRO A 72 55.10 -2.95 3.79
C PRO A 72 55.11 -2.85 5.31
N ALA A 73 55.37 -1.64 5.81
CA ALA A 73 55.29 -1.31 7.22
C ALA A 73 54.00 -1.90 7.78
N ARG A 74 54.16 -2.74 8.80
CA ARG A 74 53.09 -3.40 9.54
C ARG A 74 52.03 -2.34 9.87
N ARG A 75 50.88 -2.38 9.18
CA ARG A 75 49.74 -1.52 9.54
C ARG A 75 49.49 -1.75 11.01
N SER A 76 49.72 -0.72 11.83
CA SER A 76 49.36 -0.74 13.23
C SER A 76 47.88 -1.09 13.27
N ALA A 77 47.56 -2.22 13.89
CA ALA A 77 46.19 -2.58 14.16
C ALA A 77 45.61 -1.43 14.98
N SER A 78 44.67 -0.68 14.39
CA SER A 78 43.88 0.28 15.15
C SER A 78 43.36 -0.46 16.38
N PRO A 79 43.47 0.14 17.59
CA PRO A 79 42.99 -0.53 18.78
C PRO A 79 41.53 -0.92 18.53
N ARG A 80 41.24 -2.23 18.61
CA ARG A 80 39.86 -2.70 18.65
C ARG A 80 39.24 -1.97 19.82
N VAL A 81 38.39 -0.99 19.55
CA VAL A 81 37.47 -0.44 20.54
C VAL A 81 36.57 -1.62 20.87
N VAL A 82 36.92 -2.32 21.96
CA VAL A 82 36.01 -3.25 22.61
C VAL A 82 34.93 -2.34 23.16
N LEU A 83 33.85 -2.18 22.40
CA LEU A 83 32.63 -1.59 22.92
C LEU A 83 32.32 -2.34 24.22
N PRO A 84 32.12 -1.63 25.35
CA PRO A 84 31.64 -2.29 26.55
C PRO A 84 30.40 -3.09 26.15
N PRO A 85 30.22 -4.32 26.67
CA PRO A 85 28.99 -5.05 26.42
C PRO A 85 27.82 -4.13 26.76
N PRO A 86 26.75 -4.10 25.91
CA PRO A 86 25.60 -3.26 26.20
C PRO A 86 25.16 -3.54 27.64
N PRO A 87 24.75 -2.52 28.40
CA PRO A 87 24.36 -2.71 29.79
C PRO A 87 23.34 -3.85 29.83
N TYR A 88 23.72 -4.97 30.44
CA TYR A 88 22.85 -6.12 30.56
C TYR A 88 21.68 -5.69 31.43
N LEU A 89 20.56 -5.35 30.80
CA LEU A 89 19.29 -5.19 31.51
C LEU A 89 19.10 -6.44 32.35
N ARG A 90 18.73 -6.25 33.62
CA ARG A 90 18.46 -7.39 34.50
C ARG A 90 17.31 -8.19 33.89
N PRO A 91 17.23 -9.52 34.07
CA PRO A 91 16.15 -10.33 33.47
C PRO A 91 14.74 -9.79 33.75
N GLY A 92 14.51 -9.20 34.93
CA GLY A 92 13.23 -8.55 35.27
C GLY A 92 12.96 -7.24 34.52
N GLU A 93 14.00 -6.46 34.19
CA GLU A 93 13.88 -5.23 33.39
C GLU A 93 13.58 -5.58 31.92
N VAL A 94 14.24 -6.61 31.38
CA VAL A 94 13.94 -7.12 30.02
C VAL A 94 12.49 -7.61 29.91
N ALA A 95 12.00 -8.32 30.93
CA ALA A 95 10.61 -8.78 30.97
C ALA A 95 9.62 -7.62 31.04
N ALA A 96 9.91 -6.59 31.85
CA ALA A 96 9.06 -5.40 31.97
C ALA A 96 9.03 -4.58 30.67
N GLU A 97 10.19 -4.36 30.04
CA GLU A 97 10.27 -3.66 28.75
C GLU A 97 9.56 -4.43 27.63
N ARG A 98 9.72 -5.76 27.60
CA ARG A 98 8.98 -6.62 26.67
C ARG A 98 7.48 -6.50 26.88
N ALA A 99 7.00 -6.60 28.12
CA ALA A 99 5.57 -6.48 28.42
C ALA A 99 5.03 -5.08 28.06
N ALA A 100 5.82 -4.03 28.28
CA ALA A 100 5.45 -2.67 27.88
C ALA A 100 5.38 -2.51 26.35
N PHE A 101 6.31 -3.13 25.61
CA PHE A 101 6.29 -3.17 24.16
C PHE A 101 5.08 -3.95 23.63
N GLU A 102 4.80 -5.14 24.17
CA GLU A 102 3.65 -5.96 23.82
C GLU A 102 2.34 -5.20 24.07
N GLY A 103 2.15 -4.60 25.24
CA GLY A 103 0.96 -3.78 25.53
C GLY A 103 0.87 -2.49 24.70
N ARG A 104 1.99 -2.01 24.13
CA ARG A 104 1.98 -0.91 23.16
C ARG A 104 1.53 -1.40 21.79
N VAL A 105 2.00 -2.57 21.35
CA VAL A 105 1.57 -3.21 20.10
C VAL A 105 0.07 -3.52 20.15
N ASP A 106 -0.44 -4.07 21.26
CA ASP A 106 -1.86 -4.41 21.42
C ASP A 106 -2.76 -3.17 21.27
N ARG A 107 -2.38 -2.05 21.89
CA ARG A 107 -3.11 -0.79 21.73
C ARG A 107 -3.09 -0.28 20.29
N ALA A 108 -1.96 -0.40 19.61
CA ALA A 108 -1.82 0.03 18.23
C ALA A 108 -2.65 -0.83 17.26
N VAL A 109 -2.67 -2.16 17.46
CA VAL A 109 -3.52 -3.08 16.70
C VAL A 109 -4.99 -2.76 16.91
N ARG A 110 -5.40 -2.58 18.17
CA ARG A 110 -6.78 -2.22 18.50
C ARG A 110 -7.22 -0.91 17.85
N ALA A 111 -6.42 0.14 17.93
CA ALA A 111 -6.72 1.42 17.28
C ALA A 111 -6.86 1.27 15.75
N LEU A 112 -6.02 0.42 15.13
CA LEU A 112 -6.09 0.15 13.70
C LEU A 112 -7.36 -0.64 13.31
N GLU A 113 -7.74 -1.64 14.09
CA GLU A 113 -8.97 -2.41 13.88
C GLU A 113 -10.22 -1.53 14.05
N GLU A 114 -10.23 -0.69 15.07
CA GLU A 114 -11.30 0.30 15.28
C GLU A 114 -11.38 1.29 14.10
N GLY A 115 -10.23 1.72 13.56
CA GLY A 115 -10.15 2.58 12.38
C GLY A 115 -10.74 1.92 11.13
N ARG A 116 -10.38 0.65 10.86
CA ARG A 116 -10.94 -0.12 9.73
C ARG A 116 -12.45 -0.34 9.88
N ARG A 117 -12.93 -0.60 11.10
CA ARG A 117 -14.36 -0.74 11.37
C ARG A 117 -15.09 0.57 11.12
N ALA A 118 -14.58 1.69 11.61
CA ALA A 118 -15.15 3.01 11.35
C ALA A 118 -15.19 3.31 9.85
N GLN A 119 -14.13 2.94 9.11
CA GLN A 119 -14.08 3.05 7.65
C GLN A 119 -15.19 2.20 6.98
N GLY A 120 -15.38 0.95 7.38
CA GLY A 120 -16.44 0.08 6.84
C GLY A 120 -17.87 0.54 7.18
N GLU A 121 -18.05 1.24 8.29
CA GLU A 121 -19.32 1.86 8.70
C GLU A 121 -19.57 3.22 8.02
N GLY A 122 -18.62 3.74 7.24
CA GLY A 122 -18.71 5.06 6.61
C GLY A 122 -18.49 6.24 7.56
N ARG A 123 -17.93 6.00 8.75
CA ARG A 123 -17.56 7.05 9.73
C ARG A 123 -16.16 7.60 9.40
N TRP A 124 -16.05 8.31 8.28
CA TRP A 124 -14.76 8.73 7.70
C TRP A 124 -13.94 9.66 8.61
N ALA A 125 -14.59 10.59 9.30
CA ALA A 125 -13.91 11.50 10.23
C ALA A 125 -13.34 10.75 11.46
N ASP A 126 -14.08 9.77 11.98
CA ASP A 126 -13.62 8.93 13.09
C ASP A 126 -12.47 8.02 12.64
N ALA A 127 -12.58 7.43 11.45
CA ALA A 127 -11.50 6.63 10.86
C ALA A 127 -10.23 7.48 10.63
N LEU A 128 -10.38 8.72 10.17
CA LEU A 128 -9.27 9.66 10.01
C LEU A 128 -8.57 9.92 11.34
N ALA A 129 -9.32 10.16 12.42
CA ALA A 129 -8.77 10.38 13.75
C ALA A 129 -7.99 9.15 14.24
N LEU A 130 -8.56 7.95 14.10
CA LEU A 130 -7.94 6.69 14.54
C LEU A 130 -6.66 6.38 13.75
N TYR A 131 -6.66 6.55 12.43
CA TYR A 131 -5.45 6.36 11.63
C TYR A 131 -4.38 7.41 11.92
N THR A 132 -4.78 8.64 12.24
CA THR A 132 -3.88 9.70 12.69
C THR A 132 -3.24 9.34 14.03
N GLU A 133 -4.03 8.87 14.99
CA GLU A 133 -3.53 8.36 16.27
C GLU A 133 -2.52 7.23 16.08
N VAL A 134 -2.80 6.26 15.20
CA VAL A 134 -1.89 5.16 14.92
C VAL A 134 -0.55 5.66 14.38
N GLN A 135 -0.59 6.60 13.43
CA GLN A 135 0.62 7.17 12.83
C GLN A 135 1.46 7.96 13.84
N GLU A 136 0.82 8.74 14.71
CA GLU A 136 1.50 9.68 15.61
C GLU A 136 1.97 9.02 16.90
N SER A 137 1.19 8.06 17.43
CA SER A 137 1.50 7.37 18.69
C SER A 137 2.47 6.19 18.50
N TYR A 138 2.49 5.61 17.30
CA TYR A 138 3.25 4.40 17.00
C TYR A 138 4.20 4.48 15.79
N PRO A 139 4.95 5.59 15.59
CA PRO A 139 5.69 5.83 14.35
C PRO A 139 6.81 4.81 14.06
N ASP A 140 7.35 4.17 15.08
CA ASP A 140 8.41 3.15 15.01
C ASP A 140 7.86 1.72 14.82
N LEU A 141 6.57 1.49 15.01
CA LEU A 141 5.96 0.19 14.74
C LEU A 141 5.75 0.02 13.23
N ALA A 142 6.09 -1.15 12.70
CA ALA A 142 5.90 -1.46 11.27
C ALA A 142 4.43 -1.35 10.82
N LEU A 143 3.48 -1.59 11.73
CA LEU A 143 2.05 -1.44 11.45
C LEU A 143 1.61 0.01 11.21
N SER A 144 2.41 1.01 11.60
CA SER A 144 2.08 2.44 11.40
C SER A 144 1.86 2.80 9.93
N VAL A 145 2.44 2.03 9.01
CA VAL A 145 2.23 2.18 7.57
C VAL A 145 0.74 2.07 7.21
N TYR A 146 0.00 1.15 7.84
CA TYR A 146 -1.45 1.05 7.62
C TYR A 146 -2.19 2.31 8.09
N GLY A 147 -1.74 2.91 9.20
CA GLY A 147 -2.26 4.20 9.66
C GLY A 147 -1.95 5.33 8.68
N LYS A 148 -0.73 5.40 8.15
CA LYS A 148 -0.34 6.40 7.14
C LYS A 148 -1.19 6.31 5.87
N VAL A 149 -1.38 5.09 5.34
CA VAL A 149 -2.19 4.86 4.13
C VAL A 149 -3.65 5.13 4.41
N GLY A 150 -4.21 4.58 5.49
CA GLY A 150 -5.60 4.82 5.90
C GLY A 150 -5.91 6.30 6.08
N ARG A 151 -5.03 7.05 6.77
CA ARG A 151 -5.13 8.51 6.91
C ARG A 151 -5.19 9.20 5.55
N ALA A 152 -4.32 8.85 4.61
CA ALA A 152 -4.32 9.47 3.28
C ALA A 152 -5.65 9.25 2.53
N LEU A 153 -6.22 8.05 2.64
CA LEU A 153 -7.52 7.73 2.02
C LEU A 153 -8.66 8.49 2.69
N MET A 154 -8.65 8.62 4.02
CA MET A 154 -9.70 9.34 4.75
C MET A 154 -9.60 10.86 4.54
N GLU A 155 -8.39 11.42 4.49
CA GLU A 155 -8.16 12.82 4.11
C GLU A 155 -8.75 13.12 2.73
N TYR A 156 -8.64 12.16 1.79
CA TYR A 156 -9.22 12.29 0.45
C TYR A 156 -10.76 12.39 0.50
N GLU A 157 -11.41 11.54 1.29
CA GLU A 157 -12.87 11.48 1.41
C GLU A 157 -13.45 12.70 2.14
N VAL A 158 -12.77 13.19 3.18
CA VAL A 158 -13.20 14.38 3.94
C VAL A 158 -13.04 15.68 3.12
N GLY A 159 -12.36 15.61 1.96
CA GLY A 159 -12.26 16.71 1.01
C GLY A 159 -10.91 17.42 0.97
N ASP A 160 -9.94 16.98 1.78
CA ASP A 160 -8.56 17.48 1.71
C ASP A 160 -7.75 16.75 0.62
N VAL A 161 -8.28 16.82 -0.61
CA VAL A 161 -7.82 16.06 -1.77
C VAL A 161 -6.35 16.36 -2.10
N ARG A 162 -5.93 17.62 -2.04
CA ARG A 162 -4.55 18.04 -2.38
C ARG A 162 -3.54 17.52 -1.36
N THR A 163 -3.87 17.57 -0.07
CA THR A 163 -3.00 17.03 0.98
C THR A 163 -2.93 15.51 0.88
N ALA A 164 -4.06 14.84 0.64
CA ALA A 164 -4.10 13.41 0.41
C ALA A 164 -3.24 12.97 -0.79
N ILE A 165 -3.31 13.68 -1.92
CA ILE A 165 -2.46 13.39 -3.09
C ILE A 165 -0.98 13.58 -2.78
N THR A 166 -0.61 14.66 -2.11
CA THR A 166 0.77 14.89 -1.67
C THR A 166 1.25 13.75 -0.77
N ARG A 167 0.42 13.32 0.19
CA ARG A 167 0.73 12.22 1.09
C ARG A 167 0.88 10.91 0.32
N LEU A 168 -0.05 10.57 -0.57
CA LEU A 168 0.02 9.38 -1.42
C LEU A 168 1.28 9.37 -2.29
N ARG A 169 1.72 10.51 -2.82
CA ARG A 169 2.99 10.62 -3.56
C ARG A 169 4.19 10.28 -2.68
N VAL A 170 4.26 10.82 -1.47
CA VAL A 170 5.33 10.49 -0.51
C VAL A 170 5.30 8.99 -0.18
N LEU A 171 4.12 8.45 0.14
CA LEU A 171 3.94 7.04 0.47
C LEU A 171 4.33 6.11 -0.69
N SER A 172 4.10 6.51 -1.95
CA SER A 172 4.47 5.71 -3.12
C SER A 172 5.99 5.53 -3.27
N VAL A 173 6.78 6.45 -2.71
CA VAL A 173 8.25 6.39 -2.72
C VAL A 173 8.75 5.64 -1.49
N GLU A 174 8.19 5.92 -0.31
CA GLU A 174 8.54 5.24 0.96
C GLU A 174 8.18 3.75 0.92
N PHE A 175 7.03 3.41 0.34
CA PHE A 175 6.42 2.08 0.41
C PHE A 175 6.13 1.51 -0.98
N LYS A 176 7.17 1.34 -1.80
CA LYS A 176 7.08 0.85 -3.20
C LYS A 176 6.37 -0.50 -3.38
N GLY A 177 6.26 -1.30 -2.33
CA GLY A 177 5.59 -2.60 -2.35
C GLY A 177 4.09 -2.55 -2.01
N TYR A 178 3.49 -1.37 -1.87
CA TYR A 178 2.09 -1.22 -1.48
C TYR A 178 1.20 -0.91 -2.69
N PRO A 179 0.51 -1.92 -3.27
CA PRO A 179 -0.34 -1.71 -4.45
C PRO A 179 -1.45 -0.70 -4.19
N GLU A 180 -1.99 -0.65 -2.96
CA GLU A 180 -3.05 0.27 -2.58
C GLU A 180 -2.68 1.74 -2.79
N VAL A 181 -1.45 2.11 -2.43
CA VAL A 181 -0.99 3.49 -2.55
C VAL A 181 -0.92 3.89 -4.02
N HIS A 182 -0.38 3.01 -4.85
CA HIS A 182 -0.29 3.21 -6.30
C HIS A 182 -1.68 3.30 -6.95
N ALA A 183 -2.61 2.42 -6.57
CA ALA A 183 -3.98 2.44 -7.08
C ALA A 183 -4.73 3.73 -6.65
N ALA A 184 -4.65 4.10 -5.37
CA ALA A 184 -5.30 5.30 -4.86
C ALA A 184 -4.74 6.56 -5.51
N LEU A 185 -3.41 6.61 -5.69
CA LEU A 185 -2.75 7.71 -6.39
C LEU A 185 -3.17 7.77 -7.86
N ALA A 186 -3.33 6.63 -8.54
CA ALA A 186 -3.82 6.61 -9.92
C ALA A 186 -5.23 7.23 -10.05
N ALA A 187 -6.18 6.78 -9.21
CA ALA A 187 -7.53 7.32 -9.18
C ALA A 187 -7.54 8.83 -8.90
N ALA A 188 -6.71 9.29 -7.95
CA ALA A 188 -6.63 10.68 -7.58
C ALA A 188 -6.00 11.57 -8.68
N LEU A 189 -4.90 11.13 -9.29
CA LEU A 189 -4.19 11.87 -10.35
C LEU A 189 -5.01 11.98 -11.63
N TYR A 190 -5.83 10.98 -11.91
CA TYR A 190 -6.69 10.99 -13.08
C TYR A 190 -7.67 12.18 -13.04
N VAL A 191 -8.28 12.43 -11.88
CA VAL A 191 -9.23 13.56 -11.71
C VAL A 191 -8.53 14.91 -11.70
N GLU A 192 -7.25 14.98 -11.32
CA GLU A 192 -6.42 16.19 -11.48
C GLU A 192 -5.99 16.44 -12.94
N GLY A 193 -6.39 15.61 -13.91
CA GLY A 193 -6.04 15.75 -15.33
C GLY A 193 -4.71 15.09 -15.72
N GLY A 194 -4.08 14.36 -14.80
CA GLY A 194 -2.80 13.70 -15.00
C GLY A 194 -2.90 12.28 -15.58
N ALA A 195 -3.61 12.08 -16.69
CA ALA A 195 -3.92 10.74 -17.24
C ALA A 195 -2.68 9.84 -17.42
N ALA A 196 -1.61 10.34 -18.05
CA ALA A 196 -0.39 9.56 -18.25
C ALA A 196 0.33 9.22 -16.92
N ALA A 197 0.20 10.07 -15.90
CA ALA A 197 0.77 9.79 -14.57
C ALA A 197 -0.07 8.76 -13.82
N ALA A 198 -1.40 8.84 -13.92
CA ALA A 198 -2.32 7.86 -13.38
C ALA A 198 -2.06 6.46 -13.97
N GLU A 199 -1.94 6.36 -15.29
CA GLU A 199 -1.63 5.13 -16.03
C GLU A 199 -0.37 4.43 -15.49
N ARG A 200 0.71 5.20 -15.29
CA ARG A 200 1.97 4.67 -14.75
C ARG A 200 1.81 4.13 -13.35
N GLN A 201 1.06 4.84 -12.49
CA GLN A 201 0.80 4.37 -11.12
C GLN A 201 -0.06 3.12 -11.12
N PHE A 202 -1.11 3.07 -11.94
CA PHE A 202 -2.00 1.93 -12.00
C PHE A 202 -1.33 0.67 -12.57
N THR A 203 -0.43 0.85 -13.53
CA THR A 203 0.43 -0.24 -14.05
C THR A 203 1.26 -0.86 -12.91
N VAL A 204 1.85 -0.04 -12.03
CA VAL A 204 2.57 -0.56 -10.85
C VAL A 204 1.63 -1.27 -9.88
N ALA A 205 0.44 -0.70 -9.63
CA ALA A 205 -0.55 -1.32 -8.74
C ALA A 205 -0.96 -2.72 -9.21
N THR A 206 -1.30 -2.86 -10.49
CA THR A 206 -1.76 -4.12 -11.09
C THR A 206 -0.63 -5.13 -11.30
N LEU A 207 0.62 -4.68 -11.44
CA LEU A 207 1.79 -5.55 -11.41
C LEU A 207 1.98 -6.20 -10.03
N LEU A 208 1.69 -5.45 -8.96
CA LEU A 208 1.80 -5.91 -7.58
C LEU A 208 0.59 -6.75 -7.15
N ASP A 209 -0.62 -6.33 -7.49
CA ASP A 209 -1.88 -7.06 -7.23
C ASP A 209 -2.95 -6.65 -8.25
N GLN A 210 -3.36 -7.60 -9.10
CA GLN A 210 -4.35 -7.38 -10.16
C GLN A 210 -5.75 -7.06 -9.64
N ARG A 211 -6.06 -7.38 -8.38
CA ARG A 211 -7.40 -7.16 -7.80
C ARG A 211 -7.75 -5.69 -7.64
N TYR A 212 -6.78 -4.77 -7.73
CA TYR A 212 -7.05 -3.32 -7.70
C TYR A 212 -7.81 -2.82 -8.93
N SER A 213 -8.04 -3.65 -9.95
CA SER A 213 -8.97 -3.39 -11.04
C SER A 213 -10.43 -3.75 -10.71
N ASP A 214 -10.68 -4.51 -9.63
CA ASP A 214 -12.02 -4.92 -9.22
C ASP A 214 -12.61 -3.94 -8.19
N LEU A 215 -13.54 -3.10 -8.66
CA LEU A 215 -14.24 -2.11 -7.83
C LEU A 215 -15.10 -2.75 -6.73
N ALA A 216 -15.69 -3.92 -6.98
CA ALA A 216 -16.51 -4.60 -5.98
C ALA A 216 -15.63 -5.13 -4.83
N TRP A 217 -14.45 -5.66 -5.17
CA TRP A 217 -13.46 -6.07 -4.18
C TRP A 217 -12.92 -4.88 -3.38
N LEU A 218 -12.60 -3.75 -4.04
CA LEU A 218 -12.16 -2.55 -3.33
C LEU A 218 -13.19 -2.01 -2.35
N ALA A 219 -14.48 -2.05 -2.73
CA ALA A 219 -15.56 -1.61 -1.87
C ALA A 219 -15.79 -2.59 -0.69
N ALA A 220 -15.81 -3.89 -0.95
CA ALA A 220 -16.16 -4.90 0.05
C ALA A 220 -15.01 -5.26 1.00
N GLU A 221 -13.78 -5.40 0.48
CA GLU A 221 -12.64 -5.90 1.27
C GLU A 221 -11.77 -4.75 1.79
N ARG A 222 -11.44 -3.79 0.90
CA ARG A 222 -10.59 -2.65 1.28
C ARG A 222 -11.37 -1.50 1.88
N HIS A 223 -12.70 -1.55 1.84
CA HIS A 223 -13.60 -0.51 2.33
C HIS A 223 -13.20 0.88 1.81
N TRP A 224 -12.82 0.97 0.53
CA TRP A 224 -12.37 2.24 -0.03
C TRP A 224 -13.45 3.31 0.07
N PRO A 225 -13.06 4.57 0.33
CA PRO A 225 -14.02 5.65 0.43
C PRO A 225 -14.77 5.87 -0.91
N PRO A 226 -16.06 6.23 -0.87
CA PRO A 226 -16.93 6.25 -2.04
C PRO A 226 -16.48 7.28 -3.09
N THR A 227 -15.92 8.43 -2.68
CA THR A 227 -15.39 9.43 -3.62
C THR A 227 -14.21 8.87 -4.39
N LEU A 228 -13.30 8.15 -3.71
CA LEU A 228 -12.16 7.53 -4.36
C LEU A 228 -12.57 6.37 -5.27
N LEU A 229 -13.55 5.55 -4.86
CA LEU A 229 -14.13 4.50 -5.71
C LEU A 229 -14.76 5.08 -6.98
N LEU A 230 -15.47 6.20 -6.88
CA LEU A 230 -16.03 6.89 -8.05
C LEU A 230 -14.93 7.34 -9.02
N HIS A 231 -13.83 7.87 -8.49
CA HIS A 231 -12.69 8.30 -9.29
C HIS A 231 -11.95 7.13 -9.93
N MET A 232 -11.78 6.02 -9.19
CA MET A 232 -11.23 4.79 -9.74
C MET A 232 -12.12 4.24 -10.86
N LYS A 233 -13.45 4.24 -10.68
CA LYS A 233 -14.39 3.82 -11.72
C LYS A 233 -14.25 4.67 -12.99
N ARG A 234 -14.11 5.99 -12.85
CA ARG A 234 -13.92 6.89 -14.01
C ARG A 234 -12.60 6.61 -14.73
N PHE A 235 -11.53 6.36 -13.97
CA PHE A 235 -10.24 6.00 -14.53
C PHE A 235 -10.33 4.69 -15.34
N LEU A 236 -10.94 3.63 -14.77
CA LEU A 236 -11.07 2.33 -15.43
C LEU A 236 -11.96 2.34 -16.67
N LEU A 237 -12.95 3.24 -16.75
CA LEU A 237 -13.84 3.35 -17.91
C LEU A 237 -13.17 3.99 -19.14
N LEU A 238 -12.01 4.63 -18.97
CA LEU A 238 -11.26 5.23 -20.08
C LEU A 238 -10.10 4.37 -20.58
N GLN A 239 -9.81 3.26 -19.93
CA GLN A 239 -8.83 2.26 -20.41
C GLN A 239 -9.45 1.36 -21.48
#